data_AF-H5SPA5-F1
#
_entry.id   AF-H5SPA5-F1
#
_cell.length_a   1.000
_cell.length_b   1.000
_cell.length_c   1.000
_cell.angle_alpha   90.00
_cell.angle_beta   90.00
_cell.angle_gamma   90.00
#
_symmetry.space_group_name_H-M   'P 1'
#
loop_
_entity.id
_entity.type
_entity.pdbx_description
1 polymer ?
#
loop_
_entity_poly.entity_id
_entity_poly.type
_entity_poly.pdbx_seq_one_letter_code
_entity_poly.pdbx_strand_id
1 'polypeptide(L)'
;MRRKIVLTISVFILTLIFSSLAFAAEEAADVSLKMWIAITSGFGIAIAAFGGAFGQAKAIAAGLEGIARNPGAQPKIFIPMIVGLALIESLVIYAWVISLVLVFKL
;
A
#
# COMPACT_ATOMS: atom_id res chain seq x y z
N MET A 1 -57.75 15.64 -15.90
CA MET A 1 -56.95 15.75 -14.65
C MET A 1 -56.40 14.39 -14.18
N ARG A 2 -57.19 13.31 -14.19
CA ARG A 2 -56.75 11.96 -13.74
C ARG A 2 -55.52 11.38 -14.46
N ARG A 3 -55.42 11.49 -15.81
CA ARG A 3 -54.24 11.00 -16.57
C ARG A 3 -52.93 11.73 -16.23
N LYS A 4 -52.99 13.04 -15.93
CA LYS A 4 -51.80 13.81 -15.54
C LYS A 4 -51.33 13.43 -14.13
N ILE A 5 -52.27 13.21 -13.21
CA ILE A 5 -51.96 12.74 -11.84
C ILE A 5 -51.33 11.34 -11.87
N VAL A 6 -51.88 10.41 -12.67
CA VAL A 6 -51.30 9.07 -12.83
C VAL A 6 -49.89 9.14 -13.42
N LEU A 7 -49.68 9.94 -14.46
CA LEU A 7 -48.35 10.13 -15.05
C LEU A 7 -47.34 10.72 -14.07
N THR A 8 -47.72 11.72 -13.27
CA THR A 8 -46.83 12.31 -12.26
C THR A 8 -46.48 11.31 -11.16
N ILE A 9 -47.43 10.50 -10.70
CA ILE A 9 -47.17 9.46 -9.70
C ILE A 9 -46.27 8.36 -10.28
N SER A 10 -46.51 7.94 -11.52
CA SER A 10 -45.68 6.94 -12.20
C SER A 10 -44.24 7.43 -12.37
N VAL A 11 -44.04 8.68 -12.78
CA VAL A 11 -42.69 9.28 -12.91
C VAL A 11 -42.01 9.40 -11.55
N PHE A 12 -42.74 9.80 -10.50
CA PHE A 12 -42.20 9.90 -9.15
C PHE A 12 -41.74 8.52 -8.59
N ILE A 13 -42.55 7.47 -8.78
CA ILE A 13 -42.18 6.10 -8.41
C ILE A 13 -40.96 5.64 -9.20
N LEU A 14 -40.90 5.94 -10.50
CA LEU A 14 -39.74 5.61 -11.34
C LEU A 14 -38.47 6.28 -10.81
N THR A 15 -38.53 7.57 -10.46
CA THR A 15 -37.38 8.30 -9.93
C THR A 15 -36.88 7.74 -8.62
N LEU A 16 -37.76 7.26 -7.74
CA LEU A 16 -37.37 6.63 -6.47
C LEU A 16 -36.64 5.29 -6.71
N ILE A 17 -37.12 4.48 -7.66
CA ILE A 17 -36.49 3.20 -8.02
C ILE A 17 -35.10 3.42 -8.65
N PHE A 18 -34.96 4.41 -9.54
CA PHE A 18 -33.65 4.72 -10.12
C PHE A 18 -32.68 5.30 -9.09
N SER A 19 -33.17 6.05 -8.10
CA SER A 19 -32.32 6.59 -7.02
C SER A 19 -31.74 5.48 -6.14
N SER A 20 -32.50 4.44 -5.79
CA SER A 20 -32.00 3.34 -4.96
C SER A 20 -30.94 2.50 -5.68
N LEU A 21 -31.06 2.31 -6.99
CA LEU A 21 -30.04 1.63 -7.80
C LEU A 21 -28.73 2.42 -7.87
N ALA A 22 -28.82 3.75 -7.95
CA ALA A 22 -27.63 4.61 -7.96
C ALA A 22 -26.87 4.55 -6.62
N PHE A 23 -27.57 4.62 -5.49
CA PHE A 23 -26.95 4.50 -4.17
C PHE A 23 -26.31 3.12 -3.93
N ALA A 24 -26.94 2.04 -4.38
CA ALA A 24 -26.37 0.70 -4.26
C ALA A 24 -25.09 0.50 -5.11
N ALA A 25 -25.01 1.15 -6.28
CA ALA A 25 -23.83 1.10 -7.14
C ALA A 25 -22.63 1.84 -6.53
N GLU A 26 -22.86 2.96 -5.86
CA GLU A 26 -21.82 3.75 -5.20
C GLU A 26 -21.20 2.99 -4.01
N GLU A 27 -22.02 2.33 -3.20
CA GLU A 27 -21.53 1.51 -2.08
C GLU A 27 -20.73 0.28 -2.54
N ALA A 28 -21.15 -0.38 -3.63
CA ALA A 28 -20.40 -1.49 -4.21
C ALA A 28 -19.01 -1.04 -4.75
N ALA A 29 -18.92 0.16 -5.31
CA ALA A 29 -17.65 0.73 -5.78
C ALA A 29 -16.71 1.07 -4.60
N ASP A 30 -17.23 1.62 -3.51
CA ASP A 30 -16.44 1.94 -2.31
C ASP A 30 -15.87 0.67 -1.64
N VAL A 31 -16.67 -0.39 -1.53
CA VAL A 31 -16.22 -1.70 -1.01
C VAL A 31 -15.10 -2.29 -1.89
N SER A 32 -15.21 -2.18 -3.22
CA SER A 32 -14.17 -2.66 -4.14
C SER A 32 -12.86 -1.89 -3.97
N LEU A 33 -12.94 -0.56 -3.86
CA LEU A 33 -11.77 0.29 -3.66
C LEU A 33 -11.05 -0.04 -2.35
N LYS A 34 -11.80 -0.14 -1.24
CA LYS A 34 -11.26 -0.50 0.08
C LYS A 34 -10.55 -1.85 0.07
N MET A 35 -11.12 -2.85 -0.61
CA MET A 35 -10.49 -4.17 -0.74
C MET A 35 -9.16 -4.10 -1.51
N TRP A 36 -9.11 -3.35 -2.62
CA TRP A 36 -7.86 -3.15 -3.37
C TRP A 36 -6.81 -2.38 -2.58
N ILE A 37 -7.20 -1.37 -1.81
CA ILE A 37 -6.29 -0.62 -0.93
C ILE A 37 -5.68 -1.57 0.11
N ALA A 38 -6.48 -2.41 0.77
CA ALA A 38 -5.98 -3.36 1.76
C ALA A 38 -4.99 -4.37 1.17
N ILE A 39 -5.31 -4.96 0.02
CA ILE A 39 -4.46 -5.95 -0.66
C ILE A 39 -3.15 -5.30 -1.12
N THR A 40 -3.22 -4.19 -1.85
CA THR A 40 -2.03 -3.52 -2.40
C THR A 40 -1.11 -2.98 -1.31
N SER A 41 -1.65 -2.44 -0.22
CA SER A 41 -0.86 -1.95 0.91
C SER A 41 -0.09 -3.08 1.60
N GLY A 42 -0.74 -4.24 1.82
CA GLY A 42 -0.10 -5.40 2.45
C GLY A 42 0.97 -6.05 1.57
N PHE A 43 0.66 -6.29 0.30
CA PHE A 43 1.64 -6.87 -0.64
C PHE A 43 2.78 -5.91 -0.96
N GLY A 44 2.52 -4.60 -1.07
CA GLY A 44 3.54 -3.60 -1.34
C GLY A 44 4.65 -3.60 -0.29
N ILE A 45 4.29 -3.57 0.99
CA ILE A 45 5.27 -3.63 2.07
C ILE A 45 5.94 -5.00 2.18
N ALA A 46 5.20 -6.10 1.97
CA ALA A 46 5.78 -7.45 2.03
C ALA A 46 6.90 -7.64 0.99
N ILE A 47 6.69 -7.17 -0.25
CA ILE A 47 7.68 -7.25 -1.32
C ILE A 47 8.89 -6.35 -1.01
N ALA A 48 8.65 -5.12 -0.54
CA ALA A 48 9.72 -4.21 -0.16
C ALA A 48 10.58 -4.76 0.99
N ALA A 49 9.93 -5.29 2.03
CA ALA A 49 10.61 -5.91 3.18
C ALA A 49 11.42 -7.14 2.75
N PHE A 50 10.90 -7.97 1.85
CA PHE A 50 11.65 -9.11 1.31
C PHE A 50 12.90 -8.67 0.55
N GLY A 51 12.77 -7.68 -0.36
CA GLY A 51 13.90 -7.14 -1.10
C GLY A 51 14.95 -6.47 -0.20
N GLY A 52 14.48 -5.71 0.79
CA GLY A 52 15.33 -5.07 1.81
C GLY A 52 16.11 -6.09 2.63
N ALA A 53 15.43 -7.08 3.20
CA ALA A 53 16.05 -8.14 4.00
C ALA A 53 17.11 -8.92 3.19
N PHE A 54 16.83 -9.23 1.92
CA PHE A 54 17.79 -9.92 1.05
C PHE A 54 19.05 -9.07 0.79
N GLY A 55 18.87 -7.78 0.47
CA GLY A 55 19.98 -6.86 0.24
C GLY A 55 20.82 -6.65 1.51
N GLN A 56 20.17 -6.48 2.65
CA GLN A 56 20.81 -6.28 3.94
C GLN A 56 21.58 -7.51 4.41
N ALA A 57 20.99 -8.72 4.29
CA ALA A 57 21.66 -9.96 4.66
C ALA A 57 22.97 -10.16 3.89
N LYS A 58 22.95 -9.88 2.58
CA LYS A 58 24.15 -9.96 1.74
C LYS A 58 25.21 -8.93 2.13
N ALA A 59 24.81 -7.68 2.37
CA ALA A 59 25.72 -6.61 2.77
C ALA A 59 26.37 -6.89 4.14
N ILE A 60 25.59 -7.36 5.11
CA ILE A 60 26.07 -7.73 6.44
C ILE A 60 27.04 -8.92 6.34
N ALA A 61 26.67 -9.99 5.62
CA ALA A 61 27.53 -11.17 5.48
C ALA A 61 28.89 -10.80 4.86
N ALA A 62 28.89 -10.04 3.77
CA ALA A 62 30.12 -9.58 3.12
C ALA A 62 30.96 -8.65 4.02
N GLY A 63 30.31 -7.76 4.77
CA GLY A 63 30.99 -6.88 5.72
C GLY A 63 31.66 -7.65 6.85
N LEU A 64 30.95 -8.60 7.46
CA LEU A 64 31.46 -9.45 8.53
C LEU A 64 32.60 -10.37 8.06
N GLU A 65 32.47 -10.95 6.88
CA GLU A 65 33.55 -11.76 6.30
C GLU A 65 34.80 -10.91 6.02
N GLY A 66 34.63 -9.69 5.50
CA GLY A 66 35.73 -8.74 5.30
C GLY A 66 36.44 -8.38 6.61
N ILE A 67 35.67 -8.13 7.68
CA ILE A 67 36.21 -7.85 9.02
C ILE A 67 36.91 -9.06 9.60
N ALA A 68 36.36 -10.26 9.43
CA ALA A 68 36.98 -11.50 9.92
C ALA A 68 38.34 -11.78 9.23
N ARG A 69 38.45 -11.48 7.93
CA ARG A 69 39.70 -11.64 7.17
C ARG A 69 40.75 -10.59 7.52
N ASN A 70 40.34 -9.37 7.85
CA ASN A 70 41.24 -8.31 8.30
C ASN A 70 40.58 -7.45 9.40
N PRO A 71 40.79 -7.79 10.68
CA PRO A 71 40.19 -7.06 11.80
C PRO A 71 40.58 -5.57 11.83
N GLY A 72 41.79 -5.24 11.36
CA GLY A 72 42.26 -3.84 11.28
C GLY A 72 41.52 -2.99 10.23
N ALA A 73 40.79 -3.61 9.31
CA ALA A 73 39.96 -2.92 8.31
C ALA A 73 38.55 -2.58 8.82
N GLN A 74 38.15 -3.03 10.02
CA GLN A 74 36.82 -2.79 10.59
C GLN A 74 36.34 -1.33 10.47
N PRO A 75 37.09 -0.28 10.87
CA PRO A 75 36.61 1.09 10.77
C PRO A 75 36.38 1.56 9.32
N LYS A 76 37.08 0.96 8.35
CA LYS A 76 36.92 1.26 6.92
C LYS A 76 35.75 0.52 6.27
N ILE A 77 35.31 -0.60 6.85
CA ILE A 77 34.19 -1.41 6.36
C ILE A 77 32.89 -1.00 7.03
N PHE A 78 32.91 -0.79 8.34
CA PHE A 78 31.71 -0.61 9.16
C PHE A 78 30.90 0.63 8.76
N ILE A 79 31.54 1.79 8.61
CA ILE A 79 30.81 3.03 8.26
C ILE A 79 30.15 2.93 6.88
N PRO A 80 30.87 2.58 5.79
CA PRO A 80 30.22 2.39 4.49
C PRO A 80 29.12 1.32 4.50
N MET A 81 29.29 0.24 5.27
CA MET A 81 28.26 -0.80 5.42
C MET A 81 26.98 -0.23 6.04
N ILE A 82 27.07 0.49 7.16
CA ILE A 82 25.89 1.10 7.80
C ILE A 82 25.22 2.12 6.88
N VAL A 83 26.00 2.93 6.15
CA VAL A 83 25.44 3.88 5.16
C VAL A 83 24.69 3.12 4.06
N GLY A 84 25.27 2.06 3.52
CA GLY A 84 24.60 1.21 2.53
C GLY A 84 23.33 0.55 3.05
N LEU A 85 23.36 0.02 4.28
CA LEU A 85 22.18 -0.57 4.93
C LEU A 85 21.07 0.45 5.16
N ALA A 86 21.42 1.69 5.56
CA ALA A 86 20.46 2.77 5.72
C ALA A 86 19.81 3.18 4.38
N LEU A 87 20.57 3.19 3.28
CA LEU A 87 20.03 3.45 1.95
C LEU A 87 19.06 2.36 1.50
N ILE A 88 19.37 1.08 1.75
CA ILE A 88 18.45 -0.04 1.47
C ILE A 88 17.18 0.10 2.32
N GLU A 89 17.35 0.39 3.62
CA GLU A 89 16.22 0.53 4.55
C GLU A 89 15.30 1.70 4.17
N SER A 90 15.84 2.79 3.62
CA SER A 90 15.03 3.93 3.18
C SER A 90 13.96 3.55 2.15
N LEU A 91 14.26 2.58 1.27
CA LEU A 91 13.30 2.07 0.29
C LEU A 91 12.15 1.31 0.95
N VAL A 92 12.46 0.53 1.99
CA VAL A 92 11.48 -0.21 2.79
C VAL A 92 10.59 0.76 3.56
N ILE A 93 11.19 1.80 4.16
CA ILE A 93 10.45 2.84 4.89
C ILE A 93 9.53 3.62 3.93
N TYR A 94 9.97 3.95 2.71
CA TYR A 94 9.09 4.60 1.74
C TYR A 94 7.90 3.74 1.35
N ALA A 95 8.10 2.44 1.11
CA ALA A 95 7.00 1.50 0.86
C ALA A 95 6.04 1.43 2.06
N TRP A 96 6.58 1.38 3.29
CA TRP A 96 5.78 1.36 4.51
C TRP A 96 4.95 2.63 4.68
N VAL A 97 5.54 3.81 4.46
CA VAL A 97 4.83 5.10 4.54
C VAL A 97 3.69 5.16 3.52
N ILE A 98 3.92 4.71 2.28
CA ILE A 98 2.87 4.65 1.26
C ILE A 98 1.75 3.70 1.69
N SER A 99 2.08 2.50 2.17
CA SER A 99 1.09 1.55 2.70
C SER A 99 0.31 2.13 3.87
N LEU A 100 0.94 2.86 4.79
CA LEU A 100 0.24 3.54 5.89
C LEU A 100 -0.73 4.61 5.38
N VAL A 101 -0.28 5.48 4.46
CA VAL A 101 -1.13 6.53 3.88
C VAL A 101 -2.34 5.92 3.16
N LEU A 102 -2.17 4.78 2.50
CA LEU A 102 -3.26 4.04 1.86
C LEU A 102 -4.21 3.44 2.90
N VAL A 103 -3.70 2.78 3.94
CA VAL A 103 -4.52 2.20 5.01
C VAL A 103 -5.30 3.27 5.79
N PHE A 104 -4.72 4.44 6.04
CA PHE A 104 -5.41 5.54 6.72
C PHE A 104 -6.51 6.21 5.88
N LYS A 105 -6.64 5.85 4.59
CA LYS A 105 -7.74 6.31 3.72
C LYS A 105 -8.93 5.34 3.68
N LEU A 106 -8.84 4.16 4.31
CA LEU A 106 -9.98 3.25 4.50
C LEU A 106 -10.94 3.78 5.56
#